data_AF-A0AAF0V1T3-F1
#
_entry.id   AF-A0AAF0V1T3-F1
#
_cell.length_a   1.000
_cell.length_b   1.000
_cell.length_c   1.000
_cell.angle_alpha   90.00
_cell.angle_beta   90.00
_cell.angle_gamma   90.00
#
_symmetry.space_group_name_H-M   'P 1'
#
loop_
_entity.id
_entity.type
_entity.pdbx_description
1 polymer ?
#
loop_
_entity_poly.entity_id
_entity_poly.type
_entity_poly.pdbx_seq_one_letter_code
_entity_poly.pdbx_strand_id
1 'polypeptide(L)'
;MTDLPQIQSMLEQRRLPSSLYELYLAHHHVLRSLPESALSSSLSELIIEDYPTFQSLPVKGMPSSLSKLTIGDCPNLKSLPVKGMPPSLSELYVSDFPLLKPLLEFDKGDIG
;
A
#
# COMPACT_ATOMS: atom_id res chain seq x y z
N MET A 1 -12.37 -5.51 15.61
CA MET A 1 -12.55 -6.93 15.24
C MET A 1 -13.52 -6.99 14.05
N THR A 2 -13.00 -6.81 12.84
CA THR A 2 -13.75 -7.05 11.60
C THR A 2 -13.30 -8.40 11.07
N ASP A 3 -14.26 -9.29 10.81
CA ASP A 3 -14.00 -10.68 10.45
C ASP A 3 -13.27 -10.80 9.10
N LEU A 4 -12.21 -11.61 9.09
CA LEU A 4 -11.16 -11.77 8.07
C LEU A 4 -11.60 -11.97 6.60
N PRO A 5 -12.63 -12.78 6.26
CA PRO A 5 -13.03 -13.00 4.87
C PRO A 5 -13.76 -11.79 4.25
N GLN A 6 -14.25 -10.87 5.09
CA GLN A 6 -15.01 -9.72 4.63
C GLN A 6 -14.10 -8.70 3.95
N ILE A 7 -12.92 -8.39 4.51
CA ILE A 7 -12.06 -7.34 3.94
C ILE A 7 -11.56 -7.72 2.54
N GLN A 8 -11.14 -8.97 2.32
CA GLN A 8 -10.76 -9.45 0.99
C GLN A 8 -11.94 -9.37 0.01
N SER A 9 -13.10 -9.88 0.41
CA SER A 9 -14.30 -9.82 -0.42
C SER A 9 -14.72 -8.37 -0.72
N MET A 10 -14.56 -7.45 0.24
CA MET A 10 -14.84 -6.03 0.04
C MET A 10 -13.87 -5.37 -0.92
N LEU A 11 -12.59 -5.72 -0.88
CA LEU A 11 -11.58 -5.22 -1.82
C LEU A 11 -11.82 -5.77 -3.24
N GLU A 12 -12.16 -7.05 -3.38
CA GLU A 12 -12.45 -7.69 -4.66
C GLU A 12 -13.78 -7.21 -5.28
N GLN A 13 -14.82 -7.05 -4.45
CA GLN A 13 -16.14 -6.59 -4.87
C GLN A 13 -16.28 -5.06 -4.90
N ARG A 14 -15.22 -4.31 -4.58
CA ARG A 14 -15.21 -2.83 -4.46
C ARG A 14 -16.31 -2.27 -3.56
N ARG A 15 -16.46 -2.89 -2.40
CA ARG A 15 -17.49 -2.54 -1.40
C ARG A 15 -16.94 -1.67 -0.27
N LEU A 16 -15.72 -1.15 -0.41
CA LEU A 16 -15.24 -0.12 0.49
C LEU A 16 -16.17 1.11 0.42
N PRO A 17 -16.48 1.74 1.55
CA PRO A 17 -17.30 2.93 1.56
C PRO A 17 -16.60 4.06 0.79
N SER A 18 -17.36 4.80 -0.02
CA SER A 18 -16.85 5.92 -0.81
C SER A 18 -16.38 7.10 0.04
N SER A 19 -16.62 7.07 1.36
CA SER A 19 -16.15 8.04 2.35
C SER A 19 -14.99 7.53 3.20
N LEU A 20 -14.41 6.36 2.87
CA LEU A 20 -13.30 5.78 3.62
C LEU A 20 -12.07 6.70 3.52
N TYR A 21 -11.68 7.28 4.65
CA TYR A 21 -10.52 8.17 4.74
C TYR A 21 -9.21 7.41 5.01
N GLU A 22 -9.28 6.39 5.86
CA GLU A 22 -8.13 5.61 6.32
C GLU A 22 -8.43 4.12 6.17
N LEU A 23 -7.42 3.37 5.73
CA LEU A 23 -7.46 1.92 5.62
C LEU A 23 -6.23 1.33 6.30
N TYR A 24 -6.47 0.59 7.38
CA TYR A 24 -5.45 -0.15 8.10
C TYR A 24 -5.54 -1.65 7.78
N LEU A 25 -4.44 -2.24 7.33
CA LEU A 25 -4.32 -3.66 7.00
C LEU A 25 -3.18 -4.25 7.83
N ALA A 26 -3.49 -4.97 8.92
CA ALA A 26 -2.46 -5.56 9.77
C ALA A 26 -2.74 -6.96 10.29
N HIS A 27 -1.67 -7.71 10.61
CA HIS A 27 -1.73 -9.07 11.18
C HIS A 27 -2.49 -10.09 10.32
N HIS A 28 -2.60 -9.84 9.01
CA HIS A 28 -3.37 -10.66 8.10
C HIS A 28 -2.45 -11.59 7.29
N HIS A 29 -2.95 -12.76 6.88
CA HIS A 29 -2.15 -13.79 6.17
C HIS A 29 -2.78 -14.26 4.85
N VAL A 30 -3.81 -13.56 4.36
CA VAL A 30 -4.61 -14.04 3.22
C VAL A 30 -4.34 -13.23 1.94
N LEU A 31 -4.21 -11.91 2.05
CA LEU A 31 -3.94 -11.07 0.88
C LEU A 31 -2.46 -11.11 0.55
N ARG A 32 -2.18 -11.39 -0.72
CA ARG A 32 -0.84 -11.27 -1.31
C ARG A 32 -0.64 -9.92 -1.98
N SER A 33 -1.71 -9.27 -2.41
CA SER A 33 -1.67 -7.98 -3.09
C SER A 33 -3.02 -7.28 -2.97
N LEU A 34 -3.02 -5.97 -3.22
CA LEU A 34 -4.25 -5.20 -3.40
C LEU A 34 -4.62 -5.16 -4.89
N PRO A 35 -5.89 -5.42 -5.26
CA PRO A 35 -6.35 -5.20 -6.63
C PRO A 35 -6.23 -3.71 -7.03
N GLU A 36 -5.97 -3.42 -8.31
CA GLU A 36 -5.80 -2.05 -8.85
C GLU A 36 -6.98 -1.10 -8.62
N SER A 37 -8.11 -1.62 -8.15
CA SER A 37 -9.34 -0.86 -7.98
C SER A 37 -10.01 -1.12 -6.63
N ALA A 38 -9.23 -1.67 -5.71
CA ALA A 38 -9.69 -2.03 -4.39
C ALA A 38 -9.95 -0.80 -3.50
N LEU A 39 -9.15 0.25 -3.70
CA LEU A 39 -9.10 1.42 -2.84
C LEU A 39 -10.16 2.45 -3.25
N SER A 40 -10.79 3.08 -2.25
CA SER A 40 -11.73 4.17 -2.46
C SER A 40 -11.02 5.42 -2.96
N SER A 41 -11.67 6.20 -3.83
CA SER A 41 -11.13 7.47 -4.34
C SER A 41 -10.97 8.56 -3.27
N SER A 42 -11.58 8.39 -2.09
CA SER A 42 -11.47 9.31 -0.94
C SER A 42 -10.40 8.92 0.07
N LEU A 43 -9.73 7.79 -0.14
CA LEU A 43 -8.75 7.27 0.80
C LEU A 43 -7.49 8.15 0.84
N SER A 44 -7.25 8.77 1.99
CA SER A 44 -6.10 9.65 2.26
C SER A 44 -4.95 8.89 2.91
N GLU A 45 -5.24 7.89 3.74
CA GLU A 45 -4.24 7.15 4.50
C GLU A 45 -4.35 5.64 4.27
N LEU A 46 -3.22 5.02 3.90
CA LEU A 46 -3.09 3.58 3.77
C LEU A 46 -1.94 3.11 4.66
N ILE A 47 -2.25 2.19 5.57
CA ILE A 47 -1.28 1.64 6.51
C ILE A 47 -1.33 0.11 6.38
N ILE A 48 -0.17 -0.50 6.11
CA ILE A 48 0.01 -1.95 5.98
C ILE A 48 1.11 -2.38 6.94
N GLU A 49 0.79 -3.16 7.97
CA GLU A 49 1.73 -3.53 9.04
C GLU A 49 1.65 -5.00 9.40
N ASP A 50 2.76 -5.64 9.78
CA ASP A 50 2.80 -7.06 10.18
C ASP A 50 2.01 -7.96 9.22
N TYR A 51 2.30 -7.84 7.92
CA TYR A 51 1.60 -8.54 6.85
C TYR A 51 2.56 -9.46 6.09
N PRO A 52 2.92 -10.62 6.66
CA PRO A 52 4.00 -11.45 6.13
C PRO A 52 3.68 -12.05 4.76
N THR A 53 2.42 -12.19 4.35
CA THR A 53 2.09 -12.70 3.01
C THR A 53 1.98 -11.62 1.94
N PHE A 54 2.06 -10.34 2.30
CA PHE A 54 1.89 -9.22 1.38
C PHE A 54 3.11 -9.07 0.48
N GLN A 55 2.90 -9.02 -0.83
CA GLN A 55 3.95 -9.09 -1.85
C GLN A 55 4.02 -7.86 -2.74
N SER A 56 2.91 -7.17 -2.96
CA SER A 56 2.86 -6.02 -3.86
C SER A 56 1.68 -5.09 -3.62
N LEU A 57 1.94 -3.79 -3.73
CA LEU A 57 0.94 -2.74 -3.92
C LEU A 57 0.44 -2.70 -5.38
N PRO A 58 -0.71 -2.07 -5.64
CA PRO A 58 -1.24 -1.96 -7.00
C PRO A 58 -0.37 -0.98 -7.82
N VAL A 59 0.00 -1.39 -9.03
CA VAL A 59 0.83 -0.57 -9.93
C VAL A 59 0.04 0.60 -10.53
N LYS A 60 -1.27 0.46 -10.62
CA LYS A 60 -2.21 1.49 -11.06
C LYS A 60 -3.40 1.53 -10.12
N GLY A 61 -4.08 2.68 -10.08
CA GLY A 61 -5.31 2.86 -9.31
C GLY A 61 -5.09 2.98 -7.80
N MET A 62 -3.92 3.46 -7.39
CA MET A 62 -3.83 4.17 -6.11
C MET A 62 -4.71 5.44 -6.19
N PRO A 63 -5.47 5.75 -5.14
CA PRO A 63 -6.35 6.91 -5.16
C PRO A 63 -5.53 8.20 -5.17
N SER A 64 -5.96 9.17 -5.98
CA SER A 64 -5.30 10.48 -6.11
C SER A 64 -5.44 11.37 -4.88
N SER A 65 -6.19 10.93 -3.87
CA SER A 65 -6.33 11.57 -2.56
C SER A 65 -5.33 11.03 -1.53
N LEU A 66 -4.64 9.93 -1.82
CA LEU A 66 -3.75 9.29 -0.88
C LEU A 66 -2.56 10.21 -0.57
N SER A 67 -2.50 10.70 0.65
CA SER A 67 -1.45 11.59 1.14
C SER A 67 -0.40 10.84 1.95
N LYS A 68 -0.78 9.72 2.58
CA LYS A 68 0.08 8.96 3.48
C LYS A 68 0.05 7.47 3.20
N LEU A 69 1.24 6.89 3.08
CA LEU A 69 1.46 5.45 2.93
C LEU A 69 2.44 4.97 3.99
N THR A 70 2.01 4.05 4.83
CA THR A 70 2.86 3.38 5.82
C THR A 70 2.93 1.90 5.51
N ILE A 71 4.14 1.36 5.48
CA ILE A 71 4.42 -0.06 5.29
C ILE A 71 5.44 -0.52 6.33
N GLY A 72 5.04 -1.39 7.23
CA GLY A 72 5.93 -1.98 8.23
C GLY A 72 5.81 -3.50 8.27
N ASP A 73 6.90 -4.18 8.62
CA ASP A 73 6.90 -5.62 8.90
C ASP A 73 6.15 -6.47 7.82
N CYS A 74 6.47 -6.24 6.55
CA CYS A 74 5.92 -6.91 5.37
C CYS A 74 7.02 -7.68 4.59
N PRO A 75 7.62 -8.74 5.18
CA PRO A 75 8.89 -9.32 4.71
C PRO A 75 8.88 -9.89 3.28
N ASN A 76 7.71 -10.18 2.71
CA ASN A 76 7.58 -10.69 1.34
C ASN A 76 7.29 -9.61 0.29
N LEU A 77 7.19 -8.34 0.69
CA LEU A 77 6.96 -7.22 -0.21
C LEU A 77 8.23 -6.93 -1.02
N LYS A 78 8.14 -7.05 -2.34
CA LYS A 78 9.31 -7.05 -3.22
C LYS A 78 9.76 -5.66 -3.63
N SER A 79 8.82 -4.78 -3.91
CA SER A 79 9.09 -3.41 -4.36
C SER A 79 7.88 -2.50 -4.16
N LEU A 80 8.13 -1.19 -4.17
CA LEU A 80 7.08 -0.18 -4.26
C LEU A 80 6.80 0.19 -5.72
N PRO A 81 5.54 0.47 -6.08
CA PRO A 81 5.17 0.91 -7.42
C PRO A 81 5.47 2.42 -7.57
N VAL A 82 6.75 2.81 -7.62
CA VAL A 82 7.18 4.23 -7.69
C VAL A 82 6.47 4.99 -8.82
N LYS A 83 6.33 4.38 -10.00
CA LYS A 83 5.65 4.98 -11.17
C LYS A 83 4.12 5.08 -11.01
N GLY A 84 3.54 4.34 -10.08
CA GLY A 84 2.11 4.27 -9.80
C GLY A 84 1.69 5.07 -8.58
N MET A 85 2.62 5.73 -7.90
CA MET A 85 2.32 6.50 -6.70
C MET A 85 1.52 7.76 -7.04
N PRO A 86 0.50 8.09 -6.23
CA PRO A 86 -0.34 9.25 -6.50
C PRO A 86 0.44 10.53 -6.21
N PRO A 87 0.21 11.62 -6.98
CA PRO A 87 0.92 12.89 -6.82
C PRO A 87 0.61 13.59 -5.50
N SER A 88 -0.47 13.20 -4.83
CA SER A 88 -0.85 13.68 -3.50
C SER A 88 0.01 13.11 -2.37
N LEU A 89 0.78 12.05 -2.62
CA LEU A 89 1.55 11.36 -1.58
C LEU A 89 2.65 12.28 -1.05
N SER A 90 2.47 12.76 0.18
CA SER A 90 3.42 13.62 0.89
C SER A 90 4.19 12.88 1.98
N GLU A 91 3.65 11.76 2.47
CA GLU A 91 4.22 10.97 3.55
C GLU A 91 4.36 9.51 3.13
N LEU A 92 5.60 9.01 3.17
CA LEU A 92 5.94 7.62 2.91
C LEU A 92 6.81 7.09 4.06
N TYR A 93 6.27 6.13 4.79
CA TYR A 93 6.99 5.42 5.85
C TYR A 93 7.16 3.96 5.45
N VAL A 94 8.40 3.49 5.41
CA VAL A 94 8.74 2.09 5.11
C VAL A 94 9.77 1.62 6.12
N SER A 95 9.40 0.67 6.97
CA SER A 95 10.32 0.13 8.00
C SER A 95 10.87 -1.26 7.65
N ASP A 96 10.59 -1.78 6.44
CA ASP A 96 11.04 -3.11 6.03
C ASP A 96 12.34 -3.13 5.19
N PHE A 97 13.26 -4.02 5.56
CA PHE A 97 14.61 -4.13 5.01
C PHE A 97 14.73 -4.60 3.53
N PRO A 98 13.84 -5.46 2.96
CA PRO A 98 13.86 -5.82 1.54
C PRO A 98 13.62 -4.62 0.63
N LEU A 99 12.80 -3.67 1.08
CA LEU A 99 12.40 -2.50 0.30
C LEU A 99 13.37 -1.33 0.42
N LEU A 100 14.09 -1.22 1.54
CA LEU A 100 15.08 -0.17 1.71
C LEU A 100 16.27 -0.35 0.75
N LYS A 101 16.64 -1.57 0.34
CA LYS A 101 17.76 -1.77 -0.58
C LYS A 101 17.54 -1.15 -1.97
N PRO A 102 16.42 -1.42 -2.68
CA PRO A 102 16.14 -0.77 -3.97
C PRO A 102 15.85 0.73 -3.85
N LEU A 103 15.29 1.19 -2.72
CA LEU A 103 15.06 2.62 -2.49
C LEU A 103 16.38 3.35 -2.21
N LEU A 104 17.37 2.75 -1.56
CA LEU A 104 18.68 3.37 -1.37
C LEU A 104 19.53 3.44 -2.66
N GLU A 105 19.08 2.79 -3.74
CA GLU A 105 19.61 2.96 -5.09
C GLU A 105 18.94 4.11 -5.86
N PHE A 106 18.16 4.99 -5.19
CA PHE A 106 17.76 6.26 -5.78
C PHE A 106 19.01 6.99 -6.27
N ASP A 107 19.03 7.26 -7.58
CA ASP A 107 20.10 7.85 -8.38
C ASP A 107 21.14 8.59 -7.52
N LYS A 108 22.38 8.10 -7.58
CA LYS A 108 23.54 8.97 -7.40
C LYS A 108 23.42 10.00 -8.51
N GLY A 109 22.70 11.08 -8.25
CA GLY A 109 22.43 12.12 -9.23
C GLY A 109 23.74 12.52 -9.86
N ASP A 110 23.88 12.27 -11.17
CA ASP A 110 24.92 12.88 -11.97
C ASP A 110 24.67 14.38 -11.91
N ILE A 111 25.33 15.04 -10.97
CA ILE A 111 25.59 16.48 -11.02
C ILE A 111 26.59 16.70 -12.15
N GLY A 112 26.07 16.77 -13.38
CA GLY A 112 26.78 17.36 -14.51
C GLY A 112 27.08 18.83 -14.27
#